data_AF-A0A938D1Z5-F1
#
_entry.id   AF-A0A938D1Z5-F1
#
_cell.length_a   1.000
_cell.length_b   1.000
_cell.length_c   1.000
_cell.angle_alpha   90.00
_cell.angle_beta   90.00
_cell.angle_gamma   90.00
#
_symmetry.space_group_name_H-M   'P 1'
#
loop_
_entity.id
_entity.type
_entity.pdbx_description
1 polymer ?
#
loop_
_entity_poly.entity_id
_entity_poly.type
_entity_poly.pdbx_seq_one_letter_code
_entity_poly.pdbx_strand_id
1 'polypeptide(L)'
;KTRAALEEQCTARGMPAVPVLDVVTDALEALLGQEAHGRPGRQHKLDEAYFARVHAIQYTIAHDDGVAWEDWEEADIVLAGVSRSSKTPTSIYLANRGYKVANTPIVVESPPPLALFGLRRPMVVGLTTAPDRLVQVRRNRLISLSQSPDTDYVDNDRVAEEVKYARRMFADNGWPVIDVTRRSIEETAAAVINLYNERRAQSGAESDGALPE
;
A
#
# COMPACT_ATOMS: atom_id res chain seq x y z
N LYS A 1 -4.12 -8.37 36.26
CA LYS A 1 -4.08 -7.30 37.29
C LYS A 1 -4.67 -5.99 36.77
N THR A 2 -4.17 -5.40 35.68
CA THR A 2 -4.71 -4.14 35.11
C THR A 2 -6.16 -4.25 34.63
N ARG A 3 -6.52 -5.36 33.97
CA ARG A 3 -7.86 -5.60 33.43
C ARG A 3 -8.95 -5.66 34.51
N ALA A 4 -8.78 -6.54 35.51
CA ALA A 4 -9.74 -6.67 36.60
C ALA A 4 -9.97 -5.35 37.35
N ALA A 5 -8.91 -4.56 37.57
CA ALA A 5 -9.02 -3.24 38.18
C ALA A 5 -9.82 -2.23 37.31
N LEU A 6 -9.70 -2.32 35.98
CA LEU A 6 -10.49 -1.50 35.06
C LEU A 6 -11.98 -1.89 35.10
N GLU A 7 -12.28 -3.18 35.04
CA GLU A 7 -13.66 -3.71 35.07
C GLU A 7 -14.36 -3.38 36.40
N GLU A 8 -13.65 -3.50 37.51
CA GLU A 8 -14.14 -3.13 38.84
C GLU A 8 -14.47 -1.62 38.91
N GLN A 9 -13.61 -0.75 38.38
CA GLN A 9 -13.83 0.69 38.35
C GLN A 9 -14.97 1.10 37.41
N CYS A 10 -15.11 0.44 36.26
CA CYS A 10 -16.26 0.66 35.36
C CYS A 10 -17.57 0.29 36.06
N THR A 11 -17.60 -0.86 36.73
CA THR A 11 -18.76 -1.32 37.50
C THR A 11 -19.11 -0.35 38.63
N ALA A 12 -18.13 0.08 39.43
CA ALA A 12 -18.32 1.01 40.53
C ALA A 12 -18.88 2.38 40.09
N ARG A 13 -18.60 2.80 38.85
CA ARG A 13 -19.09 4.06 38.26
C ARG A 13 -20.38 3.88 37.44
N GLY A 14 -20.95 2.68 37.37
CA GLY A 14 -22.11 2.39 36.52
C GLY A 14 -21.82 2.58 35.02
N MET A 15 -20.55 2.46 34.62
CA MET A 15 -20.14 2.58 33.23
C MET A 15 -20.14 1.20 32.55
N PRO A 16 -20.79 1.05 31.38
CA PRO A 16 -20.72 -0.19 30.63
C PRO A 16 -19.29 -0.42 30.11
N ALA A 17 -18.81 -1.65 30.22
CA ALA A 17 -17.54 -2.10 29.65
C ALA A 17 -17.77 -3.38 28.84
N VAL A 18 -17.20 -3.45 27.63
CA VAL A 18 -17.37 -4.59 26.72
C VAL A 18 -15.98 -5.06 26.26
N PRO A 19 -15.53 -6.27 26.63
CA PRO A 19 -14.23 -6.78 26.21
C PRO A 19 -14.32 -7.40 24.81
N VAL A 20 -14.06 -6.57 23.79
CA VAL A 20 -14.29 -6.91 22.36
C VAL A 20 -13.50 -8.14 21.88
N LEU A 21 -12.37 -8.46 22.50
CA LEU A 21 -11.48 -9.55 22.06
C LEU A 21 -11.67 -10.87 22.82
N ASP A 22 -12.47 -10.91 23.89
CA ASP A 22 -12.58 -12.10 24.76
C ASP A 22 -13.08 -13.31 24.00
N VAL A 23 -14.23 -13.17 23.34
CA VAL A 23 -14.86 -14.27 22.60
C VAL A 23 -13.92 -14.86 21.56
N VAL A 24 -13.10 -14.02 20.91
CA VAL A 24 -12.10 -14.46 19.93
C VAL A 24 -10.93 -15.15 20.61
N THR A 25 -10.47 -14.61 21.74
CA THR A 25 -9.35 -15.16 22.50
C THR A 25 -9.71 -16.54 23.04
N ASP A 26 -10.87 -16.67 23.69
CA ASP A 26 -11.38 -17.92 24.25
C ASP A 26 -11.52 -19.01 23.17
N ALA A 27 -12.02 -18.64 21.98
CA ALA A 27 -12.13 -19.57 20.85
C ALA A 27 -10.76 -20.06 20.37
N LEU A 28 -9.75 -19.18 20.34
CA LEU A 28 -8.38 -19.54 19.98
C LEU A 28 -7.71 -20.40 21.05
N GLU A 29 -7.90 -20.08 22.33
CA GLU A 29 -7.39 -20.88 23.44
C GLU A 29 -7.93 -22.31 23.40
N ALA A 30 -9.24 -22.46 23.19
CA ALA A 30 -9.90 -23.75 23.06
C ALA A 30 -9.39 -24.56 21.86
N LEU A 31 -9.18 -23.91 20.71
CA LEU A 31 -8.68 -24.55 19.50
C LEU A 31 -7.22 -24.99 19.63
N LEU A 32 -6.38 -24.15 20.25
CA LEU A 32 -4.93 -24.36 20.34
C LEU A 32 -4.51 -25.15 21.59
N GLY A 33 -5.43 -25.34 22.56
CA GLY A 33 -5.14 -25.97 23.84
C GLY A 33 -4.13 -25.19 24.69
N GLN A 34 -4.05 -23.88 24.51
CA GLN A 34 -3.11 -23.01 25.21
C GLN A 34 -3.84 -21.78 25.76
N GLU A 35 -3.60 -21.47 27.04
CA GLU A 35 -4.11 -20.24 27.65
C GLU A 35 -3.36 -19.00 27.11
N ALA A 36 -4.09 -17.92 26.89
CA ALA A 36 -3.54 -16.64 26.48
C ALA A 36 -2.76 -16.04 27.65
N HIS A 37 -1.48 -15.78 27.40
CA HIS A 37 -0.62 -15.12 28.37
C HIS A 37 -0.72 -13.60 28.23
N GLY A 38 -1.47 -12.95 29.11
CA GLY A 38 -1.52 -11.49 29.25
C GLY A 38 -0.24 -10.88 29.85
N ARG A 39 0.92 -11.10 29.22
CA ARG A 39 2.21 -10.48 29.59
C ARG A 39 2.36 -9.13 28.87
N PRO A 40 2.24 -7.99 29.58
CA PRO A 40 2.59 -6.69 29.01
C PRO A 40 4.05 -6.72 28.55
N GLY A 41 4.36 -6.15 27.39
CA GLY A 41 5.75 -6.01 26.92
C GLY A 41 6.38 -7.25 26.27
N ARG A 42 5.63 -8.34 26.00
CA ARG A 42 6.11 -9.43 25.12
C ARG A 42 6.29 -9.03 23.65
N GLN A 43 5.99 -7.78 23.31
CA GLN A 43 6.23 -7.14 22.02
C GLN A 43 7.72 -7.13 21.60
N HIS A 44 8.65 -7.49 22.49
CA HIS A 44 10.10 -7.48 22.24
C HIS A 44 10.73 -8.85 21.92
N LYS A 45 9.98 -9.83 21.41
CA LYS A 45 10.63 -10.80 20.51
C LYS A 45 10.55 -10.19 19.12
N LEU A 46 11.50 -9.29 18.84
CA LEU A 46 11.76 -8.76 17.50
C LEU A 46 12.10 -9.96 16.61
N ASP A 47 11.08 -10.51 15.95
CA ASP A 47 11.26 -11.59 15.00
C ASP A 47 11.77 -11.06 13.67
N GLU A 48 12.31 -11.95 12.84
CA GLU A 48 12.80 -11.61 11.50
C GLU A 48 11.72 -10.91 10.66
N ALA A 49 10.46 -11.29 10.85
CA ALA A 49 9.32 -10.67 10.18
C ALA A 49 9.13 -9.19 10.58
N TYR A 50 9.35 -8.83 11.84
CA TYR A 50 9.34 -7.44 12.29
C TYR A 50 10.45 -6.63 11.63
N PHE A 51 11.69 -7.13 11.62
CA PHE A 51 12.80 -6.42 10.97
C PHE A 51 12.60 -6.28 9.47
N ALA A 52 12.10 -7.33 8.79
CA ALA A 52 11.73 -7.26 7.38
C ALA A 52 10.70 -6.16 7.11
N ARG A 53 9.67 -6.01 7.96
CA ARG A 53 8.70 -4.91 7.84
C ARG A 53 9.34 -3.54 8.06
N VAL A 54 10.22 -3.40 9.05
CA VAL A 54 10.93 -2.13 9.29
C VAL A 54 11.78 -1.75 8.06
N HIS A 55 12.50 -2.70 7.48
CA HIS A 55 13.28 -2.48 6.26
C HIS A 55 12.38 -2.10 5.07
N ALA A 56 11.24 -2.77 4.90
CA ALA A 56 10.27 -2.45 3.85
C ALA A 56 9.75 -1.01 3.97
N ILE A 57 9.43 -0.56 5.19
CA ILE A 57 8.97 0.80 5.49
C ILE A 57 10.08 1.82 5.21
N GLN A 58 11.30 1.57 5.69
CA GLN A 58 12.44 2.46 5.47
C GLN A 58 12.75 2.61 3.98
N TYR A 59 12.78 1.49 3.25
CA TYR A 59 12.95 1.50 1.79
C TYR A 59 11.85 2.35 1.15
N THR A 60 10.58 2.09 1.49
CA THR A 60 9.45 2.77 0.86
C THR A 60 9.45 4.28 1.09
N ILE A 61 9.82 4.73 2.29
CA ILE A 61 9.95 6.16 2.60
C ILE A 61 11.07 6.81 1.78
N ALA A 62 12.19 6.10 1.58
CA ALA A 62 13.32 6.61 0.81
C ALA A 62 13.04 6.68 -0.72
N HIS A 63 12.02 5.97 -1.21
CA HIS A 63 11.68 5.84 -2.64
C HIS A 63 10.27 6.36 -3.00
N ASP A 64 9.71 7.24 -2.16
CA ASP A 64 8.47 7.96 -2.46
C ASP A 64 8.71 9.03 -3.54
N ASP A 65 7.72 9.33 -4.37
CA ASP A 65 7.73 10.36 -5.41
C ASP A 65 8.85 10.22 -6.47
N GLY A 66 9.32 9.00 -6.72
CA GLY A 66 10.21 8.69 -7.83
C GLY A 66 11.70 8.93 -7.56
N VAL A 67 12.07 9.17 -6.31
CA VAL A 67 13.46 9.36 -5.87
C VAL A 67 14.21 8.02 -5.86
N ALA A 68 15.55 8.08 -5.94
CA ALA A 68 16.46 6.93 -5.85
C ALA A 68 16.12 5.80 -6.84
N TRP A 69 15.82 6.17 -8.09
CA TRP A 69 15.45 5.22 -9.15
C TRP A 69 16.54 4.20 -9.51
N GLU A 70 17.79 4.47 -9.11
CA GLU A 70 18.93 3.58 -9.25
C GLU A 70 18.74 2.27 -8.46
N ASP A 71 17.99 2.31 -7.36
CA ASP A 71 17.78 1.19 -6.43
C ASP A 71 16.42 0.50 -6.61
N TRP A 72 15.64 0.84 -7.64
CA TRP A 72 14.30 0.29 -7.86
C TRP A 72 14.27 -1.22 -8.13
N GLU A 73 15.37 -1.82 -8.57
CA GLU A 73 15.46 -3.28 -8.71
C GLU A 73 15.40 -4.03 -7.36
N GLU A 74 15.62 -3.32 -6.25
CA GLU A 74 15.44 -3.89 -4.91
C GLU A 74 13.99 -3.87 -4.42
N ALA A 75 13.10 -3.15 -5.11
CA ALA A 75 11.69 -3.11 -4.77
C ALA A 75 11.02 -4.45 -5.06
N ASP A 76 9.98 -4.76 -4.28
CA ASP A 76 9.01 -5.79 -4.64
C ASP A 76 8.00 -5.26 -5.66
N ILE A 77 7.59 -4.00 -5.47
CA ILE A 77 6.48 -3.38 -6.18
C ILE A 77 6.85 -1.94 -6.52
N VAL A 78 6.54 -1.52 -7.75
CA VAL A 78 6.61 -0.11 -8.15
C VAL A 78 5.20 0.39 -8.48
N LEU A 79 4.72 1.39 -7.76
CA LEU A 79 3.43 2.02 -8.04
C LEU A 79 3.62 3.22 -8.97
N ALA A 80 3.02 3.18 -10.15
CA ALA A 80 3.03 4.27 -11.12
C ALA A 80 1.64 4.90 -11.24
N GLY A 81 1.53 6.23 -11.32
CA GLY A 81 0.22 6.88 -11.45
C GLY A 81 0.28 8.39 -11.38
N VAL A 82 -0.78 9.05 -11.86
CA VAL A 82 -0.92 10.52 -11.83
C VAL A 82 -0.91 11.07 -10.39
N SER A 83 -0.56 12.34 -10.21
CA SER A 83 -0.58 12.98 -8.89
C SER A 83 -1.93 12.79 -8.21
N ARG A 84 -1.98 12.48 -6.91
CA ARG A 84 -3.20 12.21 -6.12
C ARG A 84 -3.98 10.93 -6.46
N SER A 85 -3.37 9.96 -7.16
CA SER A 85 -3.93 8.60 -7.33
C SER A 85 -3.68 7.66 -6.13
N SER A 86 -3.62 8.18 -4.90
CA SER A 86 -3.40 7.40 -3.66
C SER A 86 -2.10 6.57 -3.57
N LYS A 87 -1.07 6.87 -4.36
CA LYS A 87 0.23 6.15 -4.35
C LYS A 87 0.89 6.10 -2.97
N THR A 88 1.27 7.25 -2.39
CA THR A 88 1.95 7.35 -1.10
C THR A 88 1.23 6.63 0.05
N PRO A 89 -0.08 6.82 0.31
CA PRO A 89 -0.74 6.07 1.38
C PRO A 89 -0.81 4.56 1.09
N THR A 90 -0.94 4.17 -0.18
CA THR A 90 -0.95 2.74 -0.58
C THR A 90 0.43 2.10 -0.43
N SER A 91 1.51 2.78 -0.83
CA SER A 91 2.87 2.27 -0.68
C SER A 91 3.24 2.08 0.79
N ILE A 92 2.91 3.03 1.66
CA ILE A 92 3.10 2.88 3.11
C ILE A 92 2.29 1.71 3.68
N TYR A 93 1.05 1.52 3.23
CA TYR A 93 0.23 0.39 3.67
C TYR A 93 0.84 -0.96 3.26
N LEU A 94 1.29 -1.07 2.02
CA LEU A 94 2.00 -2.25 1.50
C LEU A 94 3.31 -2.50 2.26
N ALA A 95 4.05 -1.45 2.59
CA ALA A 95 5.28 -1.55 3.39
C ALA A 95 5.01 -2.06 4.81
N ASN A 96 3.90 -1.63 5.43
CA ASN A 96 3.45 -2.18 6.72
C ASN A 96 3.07 -3.67 6.62
N ARG A 97 2.76 -4.17 5.42
CA ARG A 97 2.56 -5.60 5.13
C ARG A 97 3.86 -6.33 4.77
N GLY A 98 4.99 -5.63 4.69
CA GLY A 98 6.32 -6.20 4.48
C GLY A 98 6.87 -6.09 3.06
N TYR A 99 6.20 -5.36 2.16
CA TYR A 99 6.66 -5.19 0.77
C TYR A 99 7.51 -3.94 0.62
N LYS A 100 8.69 -4.05 0.00
CA LYS A 100 9.46 -2.87 -0.42
C LYS A 100 8.75 -2.23 -1.61
N VAL A 101 8.22 -1.01 -1.43
CA VAL A 101 7.47 -0.33 -2.49
C VAL A 101 8.17 0.97 -2.88
N ALA A 102 8.52 1.11 -4.15
CA ALA A 102 8.82 2.42 -4.71
C ALA A 102 7.56 2.97 -5.38
N ASN A 103 7.43 4.29 -5.48
CA ASN A 103 6.39 4.86 -6.34
C ASN A 103 6.94 5.98 -7.19
N THR A 104 6.30 6.21 -8.33
CA THR A 104 6.73 7.21 -9.30
C THR A 104 5.53 7.95 -9.87
N PRO A 105 5.58 9.29 -9.95
CA PRO A 105 4.53 10.06 -10.59
C PRO A 105 4.59 9.90 -12.11
N ILE A 106 3.43 9.75 -12.74
CA ILE A 106 3.31 9.86 -14.20
C ILE A 106 2.81 11.26 -14.53
N VAL A 107 3.63 12.02 -15.27
CA VAL A 107 3.39 13.41 -15.66
C VAL A 107 3.61 13.52 -17.17
N VAL A 108 2.75 14.26 -17.87
CA VAL A 108 2.81 14.33 -19.35
C VAL A 108 4.06 15.08 -19.81
N GLU A 109 4.40 16.16 -19.11
CA GLU A 109 5.50 17.07 -19.42
C GLU A 109 6.86 16.55 -18.93
N SER A 110 6.88 15.52 -18.09
CA SER A 110 8.08 14.96 -17.49
C SER A 110 8.05 13.43 -17.59
N PRO A 111 8.73 12.85 -18.60
CA PRO A 111 8.75 11.41 -18.76
C PRO A 111 9.48 10.75 -17.57
N PRO A 112 9.02 9.55 -17.14
CA PRO A 112 9.69 8.82 -16.08
C PRO A 112 11.10 8.38 -16.50
N PRO A 113 12.00 8.08 -15.55
CA PRO A 113 13.35 7.61 -15.86
C PRO A 113 13.29 6.31 -16.68
N LEU A 114 14.22 6.16 -17.63
CA LEU A 114 14.29 4.99 -18.51
C LEU A 114 14.42 3.67 -17.72
N ALA A 115 15.01 3.73 -16.53
CA ALA A 115 15.10 2.61 -15.60
C ALA A 115 13.74 1.95 -15.34
N LEU A 116 12.64 2.72 -15.27
CA LEU A 116 11.28 2.21 -15.04
C LEU A 116 10.90 1.09 -16.02
N PHE A 117 11.26 1.27 -17.29
CA PHE A 117 10.89 0.35 -18.37
C PHE A 117 11.82 -0.86 -18.47
N GLY A 118 12.98 -0.79 -17.81
CA GLY A 118 13.98 -1.86 -17.78
C GLY A 118 13.90 -2.76 -16.57
N LEU A 119 13.01 -2.46 -15.61
CA LEU A 119 12.89 -3.21 -14.36
C LEU A 119 12.52 -4.68 -14.59
N ARG A 120 13.28 -5.58 -13.98
CA ARG A 120 13.09 -7.03 -14.12
C ARG A 120 12.47 -7.65 -12.87
N ARG A 121 12.95 -7.27 -11.69
CA ARG A 121 12.55 -7.89 -10.42
C ARG A 121 11.21 -7.37 -9.92
N PRO A 122 11.00 -6.05 -9.72
CA PRO A 122 9.74 -5.57 -9.16
C PRO A 122 8.58 -5.76 -10.14
N MET A 123 7.39 -5.90 -9.57
CA MET A 123 6.15 -5.76 -10.32
C MET A 123 5.75 -4.29 -10.41
N VAL A 124 5.71 -3.73 -11.61
CA VAL A 124 5.16 -2.38 -11.84
C VAL A 124 3.64 -2.47 -11.91
N VAL A 125 2.94 -1.62 -11.14
CA VAL A 125 1.47 -1.54 -11.11
C VAL A 125 1.03 -0.11 -11.35
N GLY A 126 0.18 0.08 -12.36
CA GLY A 126 -0.46 1.35 -12.65
C GLY A 126 -1.66 1.61 -11.74
N LEU A 127 -1.71 2.76 -11.09
CA LEU A 127 -2.89 3.26 -10.37
C LEU A 127 -3.59 4.31 -11.23
N THR A 128 -4.86 4.08 -11.54
CA THR A 128 -5.71 5.00 -12.29
C THR A 128 -6.93 5.41 -11.48
N THR A 129 -7.56 6.53 -11.85
CA THR A 129 -8.74 7.07 -11.17
C THR A 129 -9.57 7.86 -12.16
N ALA A 130 -10.87 8.00 -11.92
CA ALA A 130 -11.74 8.83 -12.75
C ALA A 130 -11.30 10.31 -12.68
N PRO A 131 -11.24 11.02 -13.82
CA PRO A 131 -10.86 12.43 -13.86
C PRO A 131 -11.65 13.30 -12.89
N ASP A 132 -12.98 13.16 -12.86
CA ASP A 132 -13.86 13.94 -11.97
C ASP A 132 -13.49 13.76 -10.50
N ARG A 133 -13.19 12.51 -10.09
CA ARG A 133 -12.76 12.20 -8.73
C ARG A 133 -11.40 12.82 -8.43
N LEU A 134 -10.50 12.79 -9.40
CA LEU A 134 -9.17 13.35 -9.26
C LEU A 134 -9.21 14.87 -9.08
N VAL A 135 -10.02 15.56 -9.87
CA VAL A 135 -10.27 17.01 -9.75
C VAL A 135 -10.79 17.35 -8.36
N GLN A 136 -11.76 16.59 -7.83
CA GLN A 136 -12.26 16.79 -6.46
C GLN A 136 -11.14 16.66 -5.40
N VAL A 137 -10.32 15.62 -5.49
CA VAL A 137 -9.21 15.40 -4.55
C VAL A 137 -8.16 16.50 -4.64
N ARG A 138 -7.82 16.94 -5.86
CA ARG A 138 -6.85 18.01 -6.11
C ARG A 138 -7.38 19.37 -5.61
N ARG A 139 -8.66 19.70 -5.83
CA ARG A 139 -9.29 20.91 -5.28
C ARG A 139 -9.25 20.94 -3.75
N ASN A 140 -9.61 19.83 -3.10
CA ASN A 140 -9.54 19.73 -1.64
C ASN A 140 -8.12 19.95 -1.13
N ARG A 141 -7.11 19.45 -1.86
CA ARG A 141 -5.71 19.69 -1.52
C ARG A 141 -5.33 21.17 -1.64
N LEU A 142 -5.70 21.85 -2.71
CA LEU A 142 -5.42 23.29 -2.88
C LEU A 142 -6.04 24.11 -1.75
N ILE A 143 -7.29 23.83 -1.39
CA ILE A 143 -7.98 24.46 -0.26
C ILE A 143 -7.21 24.23 1.04
N SER A 144 -6.76 22.99 1.31
CA SER A 144 -5.99 22.69 2.53
C SER A 144 -4.63 23.39 2.61
N LEU A 145 -4.10 23.85 1.47
CA LEU A 145 -2.85 24.60 1.38
C LEU A 145 -3.06 26.11 1.25
N SER A 146 -4.31 26.59 1.39
CA SER A 146 -4.68 28.00 1.18
C SER A 146 -4.26 28.55 -0.19
N GLN A 147 -4.30 27.71 -1.24
CA GLN A 147 -4.00 28.08 -2.61
C GLN A 147 -5.28 28.30 -3.43
N SER A 148 -5.18 29.11 -4.49
CA SER A 148 -6.31 29.36 -5.40
C SER A 148 -6.76 28.05 -6.07
N PRO A 149 -8.07 27.76 -6.10
CA PRO A 149 -8.59 26.56 -6.75
C PRO A 149 -8.54 26.67 -8.28
N ASP A 150 -8.42 27.85 -8.88
CA ASP A 150 -8.43 28.03 -10.34
C ASP A 150 -7.02 27.91 -10.92
N THR A 151 -6.59 26.67 -11.16
CA THR A 151 -5.29 26.35 -11.77
C THR A 151 -5.44 25.20 -12.76
N ASP A 152 -4.50 25.08 -13.70
CA ASP A 152 -4.37 23.95 -14.62
C ASP A 152 -4.38 22.59 -13.90
N TYR A 153 -3.96 22.54 -12.63
CA TYR A 153 -3.91 21.34 -11.80
C TYR A 153 -5.29 20.70 -11.57
N VAL A 154 -6.38 21.47 -11.69
CA VAL A 154 -7.77 21.00 -11.50
C VAL A 154 -8.67 21.24 -12.71
N ASP A 155 -8.08 21.60 -13.85
CA ASP A 155 -8.81 21.70 -15.11
C ASP A 155 -9.25 20.30 -15.58
N ASN A 156 -10.54 20.15 -15.92
CA ASN A 156 -11.09 18.83 -16.21
C ASN A 156 -10.49 18.21 -17.47
N ASP A 157 -10.28 19.01 -18.53
CA ASP A 157 -9.79 18.52 -19.81
C ASP A 157 -8.33 18.11 -19.69
N ARG A 158 -7.50 18.92 -19.01
CA ARG A 158 -6.11 18.58 -18.72
C ARG A 158 -5.99 17.33 -17.86
N VAL A 159 -6.78 17.23 -16.78
CA VAL A 159 -6.77 16.05 -15.91
C VAL A 159 -7.23 14.79 -16.67
N ALA A 160 -8.21 14.90 -17.56
CA ALA A 160 -8.64 13.78 -18.40
C ALA A 160 -7.52 13.30 -19.34
N GLU A 161 -6.79 14.21 -19.98
CA GLU A 161 -5.66 13.87 -20.83
C GLU A 161 -4.48 13.29 -20.04
N GLU A 162 -4.19 13.78 -18.82
CA GLU A 162 -3.18 13.19 -17.92
C GLU A 162 -3.51 11.73 -17.59
N VAL A 163 -4.76 11.46 -17.18
CA VAL A 163 -5.22 10.11 -16.84
C VAL A 163 -5.13 9.18 -18.05
N LYS A 164 -5.53 9.66 -19.21
CA LYS A 164 -5.47 8.92 -20.48
C LYS A 164 -4.03 8.63 -20.90
N TYR A 165 -3.12 9.60 -20.77
CA TYR A 165 -1.69 9.40 -21.00
C TYR A 165 -1.12 8.30 -20.12
N ALA A 166 -1.40 8.34 -18.80
CA ALA A 166 -0.93 7.31 -17.88
C ALA A 166 -1.50 5.91 -18.23
N ARG A 167 -2.80 5.81 -18.52
CA ARG A 167 -3.42 4.53 -18.91
C ARG A 167 -2.82 3.95 -20.19
N ARG A 168 -2.49 4.80 -21.17
CA ARG A 168 -1.81 4.38 -22.40
C ARG A 168 -0.41 3.84 -22.08
N MET A 169 0.38 4.58 -21.30
CA MET A 169 1.71 4.13 -20.88
C MET A 169 1.66 2.76 -20.20
N PHE A 170 0.69 2.53 -19.33
CA PHE A 170 0.54 1.23 -18.64
C PHE A 170 0.20 0.11 -19.63
N ALA A 171 -0.70 0.36 -20.58
CA ALA A 171 -1.08 -0.60 -21.60
C ALA A 171 0.09 -0.95 -22.54
N ASP A 172 0.83 0.06 -22.99
CA ASP A 172 1.97 -0.10 -23.91
C ASP A 172 3.10 -0.96 -23.29
N ASN A 173 3.21 -0.96 -21.95
CA ASN A 173 4.20 -1.76 -21.21
C ASN A 173 3.62 -3.04 -20.59
N GLY A 174 2.33 -3.34 -20.82
CA GLY A 174 1.67 -4.52 -20.26
C GLY A 174 1.58 -4.55 -18.73
N TRP A 175 1.64 -3.38 -18.07
CA TRP A 175 1.57 -3.32 -16.61
C TRP A 175 0.13 -3.50 -16.12
N PRO A 176 -0.12 -4.30 -15.07
CA PRO A 176 -1.45 -4.40 -14.48
C PRO A 176 -1.90 -3.03 -13.95
N VAL A 177 -3.19 -2.72 -14.13
CA VAL A 177 -3.77 -1.44 -13.74
C VAL A 177 -4.89 -1.64 -12.74
N ILE A 178 -4.85 -0.88 -11.63
CA ILE A 178 -5.89 -0.84 -10.60
C ILE A 178 -6.58 0.51 -10.63
N ASP A 179 -7.90 0.48 -10.78
CA ASP A 179 -8.76 1.65 -10.63
C ASP A 179 -9.07 1.91 -9.14
N VAL A 180 -8.58 3.03 -8.62
CA VAL A 180 -8.71 3.44 -7.22
C VAL A 180 -9.86 4.42 -6.95
N THR A 181 -10.67 4.76 -7.95
CA THR A 181 -11.68 5.85 -7.88
C THR A 181 -12.58 5.76 -6.65
N ARG A 182 -13.02 4.55 -6.29
CA ARG A 182 -13.92 4.28 -5.16
C ARG A 182 -13.39 3.18 -4.23
N ARG A 183 -12.09 2.92 -4.28
CA ARG A 183 -11.45 1.91 -3.43
C ARG A 183 -10.82 2.56 -2.21
N SER A 184 -10.84 1.85 -1.10
CA SER A 184 -10.02 2.20 0.05
C SER A 184 -8.53 1.91 -0.22
N ILE A 185 -7.66 2.38 0.66
CA ILE A 185 -6.22 2.08 0.62
C ILE A 185 -6.01 0.57 0.82
N GLU A 186 -6.75 -0.04 1.74
CA GLU A 186 -6.72 -1.47 2.07
C GLU A 186 -7.16 -2.32 0.87
N GLU A 187 -8.26 -1.95 0.20
CA GLU A 187 -8.76 -2.67 -0.98
C GLU A 187 -7.79 -2.57 -2.17
N THR A 188 -7.17 -1.40 -2.34
CA THR A 188 -6.14 -1.18 -3.37
C THR A 188 -4.92 -2.02 -3.08
N ALA A 189 -4.42 -2.00 -1.84
CA ALA A 189 -3.27 -2.81 -1.43
C ALA A 189 -3.55 -4.32 -1.54
N ALA A 190 -4.75 -4.78 -1.18
CA ALA A 190 -5.15 -6.17 -1.33
C ALA A 190 -5.13 -6.61 -2.80
N ALA A 191 -5.63 -5.77 -3.72
CA ALA A 191 -5.56 -6.06 -5.15
C ALA A 191 -4.12 -6.11 -5.69
N VAL A 192 -3.26 -5.20 -5.23
CA VAL A 192 -1.81 -5.23 -5.55
C VAL A 192 -1.15 -6.51 -5.04
N ILE A 193 -1.42 -6.91 -3.80
CA ILE A 193 -0.86 -8.12 -3.19
C ILE A 193 -1.29 -9.38 -3.95
N ASN A 194 -2.55 -9.45 -4.37
CA ASN A 194 -3.05 -10.59 -5.15
C ASN A 194 -2.28 -10.73 -6.47
N LEU A 195 -2.14 -9.62 -7.23
CA LEU A 195 -1.36 -9.61 -8.47
C LEU A 195 0.11 -10.01 -8.24
N TYR A 196 0.71 -9.52 -7.15
CA TYR A 196 2.09 -9.86 -6.79
C TYR A 196 2.25 -11.35 -6.52
N ASN A 197 1.33 -11.94 -5.75
CA ASN A 197 1.36 -13.36 -5.41
C ASN A 197 1.10 -14.25 -6.64
N GLU A 198 0.17 -13.87 -7.51
CA GLU A 198 -0.11 -14.55 -8.78
C GLU A 198 1.13 -14.58 -9.68
N ARG A 199 1.81 -13.44 -9.85
CA ARG A 199 3.06 -13.35 -10.62
C ARG A 199 4.15 -14.25 -10.03
N ARG A 200 4.32 -14.26 -8.70
CA ARG A 200 5.31 -15.12 -8.04
C ARG A 200 5.02 -16.61 -8.20
N ALA A 201 3.75 -17.01 -8.15
CA ALA A 201 3.36 -18.40 -8.38
C ALA A 201 3.69 -18.86 -9.80
N GLN A 202 3.50 -18.00 -10.80
CA GLN A 202 3.84 -18.27 -12.20
C GLN A 202 5.36 -18.38 -12.41
N SER A 203 6.14 -17.44 -11.87
CA SER A 203 7.62 -17.49 -11.99
C SER A 203 8.25 -18.66 -11.24
N GLY A 204 7.66 -19.11 -10.12
CA GLY A 204 8.12 -20.29 -9.38
C GLY A 204 7.80 -21.62 -10.09
N ALA A 205 6.67 -21.68 -10.81
CA ALA A 205 6.31 -22.85 -11.60
C ALA A 205 7.21 -23.05 -12.83
N GLU A 206 7.75 -21.97 -13.40
CA GLU A 206 8.70 -22.03 -14.52
C GLU A 206 10.11 -22.50 -14.07
N SER A 207 10.51 -22.24 -12.82
CA SER A 207 11.82 -22.69 -12.31
C SER A 207 11.87 -24.18 -11.92
N ASP A 208 10.76 -24.78 -11.50
CA ASP A 208 10.69 -26.22 -11.14
C ASP A 208 10.52 -27.14 -12.37
N GLY A 209 10.25 -26.58 -13.56
CA GLY A 209 10.12 -27.32 -14.82
C GLY A 209 11.44 -27.56 -15.59
N ALA A 210 12.55 -26.99 -15.13
CA ALA A 210 13.86 -27.19 -15.74
C ALA A 210 14.53 -28.44 -15.15
N LEU A 211 14.21 -29.61 -15.73
CA LEU A 211 15.00 -30.83 -15.52
C LEU A 211 16.46 -30.57 -15.94
N PRO A 212 17.46 -30.89 -15.10
CA PRO A 212 18.85 -30.82 -15.53
C PRO A 212 19.13 -31.93 -16.57
N GLU A 213 19.80 -31.56 -17.66
CA GLU A 213 20.48 -32.51 -18.56
C GLU A 213 21.67 -33.20 -17.86
#